data_AF-A0A2S9AKM7-F1
#
_entry.id   AF-A0A2S9AKM7-F1
#
_cell.length_a   1.000
_cell.length_b   1.000
_cell.length_c   1.000
_cell.angle_alpha   90.00
_cell.angle_beta   90.00
_cell.angle_gamma   90.00
#
_symmetry.space_group_name_H-M   'P 1'
#
loop_
_entity.id
_entity.type
_entity.pdbx_description
1 polymer ?
#
loop_
_entity_poly.entity_id
_entity_poly.type
_entity_poly.pdbx_seq_one_letter_code
_entity_poly.pdbx_strand_id
1 'polypeptide(L)'
;MGTWGPGNFDDDTVADGLSEITDDLTAKIAESFADEDDDTELQPDEWGGSMVPAWLEILTDIGSAGRVGATFPPSATLEAWRDRYVRVWDGYIDELEPDEDYRKDRRQVIVSTFDRAVALAHEREQ
;
A
#
# COMPACT_ATOMS: atom_id res chain seq x y z
N MET A 1 18.86 -24.78 7.37
CA MET A 1 20.27 -24.45 7.08
C MET A 1 20.18 -23.08 6.45
N GLY A 2 20.64 -22.04 7.13
CA GLY A 2 20.47 -20.67 6.64
C GLY A 2 21.23 -20.43 5.35
N THR A 3 20.67 -19.57 4.49
CA THR A 3 21.30 -19.23 3.22
C THR A 3 22.33 -18.16 3.50
N TRP A 4 23.62 -18.50 3.38
CA TRP A 4 24.72 -17.56 3.56
C TRP A 4 25.43 -17.38 2.22
N GLY A 5 25.26 -16.22 1.61
CA GLY A 5 25.94 -15.80 0.40
C GLY A 5 26.71 -14.50 0.61
N PRO A 6 27.50 -14.06 -0.39
CA PRO A 6 28.30 -12.84 -0.27
C PRO A 6 27.48 -11.56 -0.49
N GLY A 7 26.21 -11.65 -0.91
CA GLY A 7 25.33 -10.51 -1.15
C GLY A 7 24.67 -9.98 0.12
N ASN A 8 24.29 -8.70 0.14
CA ASN A 8 23.68 -8.05 1.30
C ASN A 8 22.35 -8.71 1.77
N PHE A 9 21.64 -9.41 0.89
CA PHE A 9 20.37 -10.08 1.19
C PHE A 9 20.50 -11.62 1.21
N ASP A 10 21.72 -12.14 1.08
CA ASP A 10 21.99 -13.58 1.20
C ASP A 10 22.29 -13.93 2.67
N ASP A 11 21.42 -13.49 3.57
CA ASP A 11 21.54 -13.64 5.02
C ASP A 11 20.14 -13.72 5.64
N ASP A 12 19.84 -14.80 6.36
CA ASP A 12 18.55 -15.01 7.02
C ASP A 12 18.19 -13.86 7.99
N THR A 13 19.18 -13.29 8.69
CA THR A 13 18.96 -12.16 9.61
C THR A 13 18.49 -10.91 8.86
N VAL A 14 18.99 -10.72 7.63
CA VAL A 14 18.55 -9.62 6.77
C VAL A 14 17.15 -9.88 6.21
N ALA A 15 16.82 -11.14 5.91
CA ALA A 15 15.47 -11.51 5.49
C ALA A 15 14.45 -11.25 6.62
N ASP A 16 14.76 -11.62 7.86
CA ASP A 16 13.91 -11.33 9.03
C ASP A 16 13.72 -9.82 9.23
N GLY A 17 14.82 -9.05 9.16
CA GLY A 17 14.75 -7.59 9.27
C GLY A 17 13.95 -6.93 8.13
N LEU A 18 13.98 -7.48 6.91
CA LEU A 18 13.16 -6.99 5.81
C LEU A 18 11.67 -7.29 6.05
N SER A 19 11.34 -8.48 6.58
CA SER A 19 9.97 -8.84 6.97
C SER A 19 9.40 -7.84 7.98
N GLU A 20 10.17 -7.51 9.03
CA GLU A 20 9.73 -6.54 10.04
C GLU A 20 9.39 -5.17 9.43
N ILE A 21 10.18 -4.70 8.47
CA ILE A 21 9.95 -3.41 7.80
C ILE A 21 8.67 -3.46 6.94
N THR A 22 8.48 -4.52 6.16
CA THR A 22 7.29 -4.65 5.30
C THR A 22 6.02 -4.93 6.10
N ASP A 23 6.13 -5.63 7.22
CA ASP A 23 5.03 -5.86 8.15
C ASP A 23 4.62 -4.57 8.86
N ASP A 24 5.57 -3.73 9.31
CA ASP A 24 5.26 -2.42 9.91
C ASP A 24 4.57 -1.48 8.90
N LEU A 25 5.04 -1.43 7.65
CA LEU A 25 4.35 -0.68 6.59
C LEU A 25 2.94 -1.20 6.34
N THR A 26 2.77 -2.52 6.28
CA THR A 26 1.44 -3.14 6.13
C THR A 26 0.53 -2.80 7.29
N ALA A 27 1.03 -2.84 8.53
CA ALA A 27 0.27 -2.50 9.72
C ALA A 27 -0.18 -1.04 9.73
N LYS A 28 0.71 -0.10 9.35
CA LYS A 28 0.36 1.33 9.21
C LYS A 28 -0.76 1.57 8.20
N ILE A 29 -0.71 0.87 7.06
CA ILE A 29 -1.78 0.96 6.06
C ILE A 29 -3.07 0.38 6.64
N ALA A 30 -3.00 -0.82 7.22
CA ALA A 30 -4.15 -1.50 7.80
C ALA A 30 -4.83 -0.71 8.91
N GLU A 31 -4.06 0.01 9.74
CA GLU A 31 -4.57 0.89 10.78
C GLU A 31 -5.50 1.98 10.23
N SER A 32 -5.18 2.57 9.08
CA SER A 32 -6.05 3.54 8.40
C SER A 32 -7.38 2.95 7.90
N PHE A 33 -7.49 1.62 7.81
CA PHE A 33 -8.70 0.90 7.42
C PHE A 33 -9.37 0.17 8.59
N ALA A 34 -8.85 0.29 9.82
CA ALA A 34 -9.24 -0.57 10.94
C ALA A 34 -10.64 -0.30 11.48
N ASP A 35 -11.10 0.95 11.47
CA ASP A 35 -12.48 1.30 11.79
C ASP A 35 -13.35 0.99 10.56
N GLU A 36 -14.33 0.09 10.65
CA GLU A 36 -15.21 -0.27 9.53
C GLU A 36 -16.41 0.67 9.39
N ASP A 37 -16.73 1.42 10.44
CA ASP A 37 -17.90 2.31 10.54
C ASP A 37 -17.52 3.79 10.34
N ASP A 38 -16.24 4.14 10.44
CA ASP A 38 -15.70 5.48 10.23
C ASP A 38 -14.65 5.53 9.10
N ASP A 39 -14.91 6.36 8.10
CA ASP A 39 -14.03 6.60 6.94
C ASP A 39 -13.21 7.90 7.06
N THR A 40 -13.31 8.62 8.19
CA THR A 40 -12.68 9.94 8.37
C THR A 40 -11.19 9.92 8.11
N GLU A 41 -10.44 8.96 8.66
CA GLU A 41 -8.98 8.84 8.48
C GLU A 41 -8.56 8.72 6.99
N LEU A 42 -9.44 8.23 6.11
CA LEU A 42 -9.17 8.04 4.69
C LEU A 42 -9.54 9.27 3.83
N GLN A 43 -10.16 10.30 4.41
CA GLN A 43 -10.54 11.51 3.68
C GLN A 43 -9.30 12.23 3.12
N PRO A 44 -9.38 12.83 1.91
CA PRO A 44 -8.25 13.44 1.21
C PRO A 44 -7.41 14.46 1.99
N ASP A 45 -7.99 15.13 2.99
CA ASP A 45 -7.36 16.14 3.86
C ASP A 45 -6.92 15.58 5.23
N GLU A 46 -7.16 14.29 5.48
CA GLU A 46 -6.73 13.58 6.67
C GLU A 46 -5.41 12.83 6.43
N TRP A 47 -4.80 12.37 7.53
CA TRP A 47 -3.48 11.75 7.52
C TRP A 47 -3.42 10.50 6.63
N GLY A 48 -4.33 9.55 6.83
CA GLY A 48 -4.45 8.32 6.02
C GLY A 48 -4.78 8.62 4.56
N GLY A 49 -5.58 9.65 4.28
CA GLY A 49 -5.82 10.16 2.93
C GLY A 49 -4.55 10.53 2.18
N SER A 50 -3.52 11.02 2.86
CA SER A 50 -2.21 11.30 2.23
C SER A 50 -1.26 10.10 2.28
N MET A 51 -1.21 9.41 3.43
CA MET A 51 -0.14 8.46 3.73
C MET A 51 -0.37 7.05 3.21
N VAL A 52 -1.62 6.58 3.13
CA VAL A 52 -1.95 5.25 2.60
C VAL A 52 -1.37 5.02 1.20
N PRO A 53 -1.62 5.86 0.18
CA PRO A 53 -1.08 5.64 -1.16
C PRO A 53 0.46 5.73 -1.18
N ALA A 54 1.06 6.60 -0.36
CA ALA A 54 2.51 6.74 -0.30
C ALA A 54 3.19 5.51 0.33
N TRP A 55 2.67 5.01 1.44
CA TRP A 55 3.18 3.78 2.06
C TRP A 55 2.96 2.56 1.16
N LEU A 56 1.81 2.49 0.48
CA LEU A 56 1.54 1.40 -0.45
C LEU A 56 2.50 1.42 -1.64
N GLU A 57 2.83 2.59 -2.18
CA GLU A 57 3.82 2.72 -3.26
C GLU A 57 5.22 2.26 -2.79
N ILE A 58 5.67 2.70 -1.60
CA ILE A 58 6.94 2.25 -1.00
C ILE A 58 6.95 0.74 -0.81
N LEU A 59 5.87 0.18 -0.25
CA LEU A 59 5.74 -1.26 -0.01
C LEU A 59 5.76 -2.05 -1.32
N THR A 60 5.09 -1.54 -2.36
CA THR A 60 5.08 -2.14 -3.70
C THR A 60 6.46 -2.13 -4.33
N ASP A 61 7.20 -1.02 -4.22
CA ASP A 61 8.57 -0.93 -4.74
C ASP A 61 9.50 -1.91 -4.00
N ILE A 62 9.39 -2.04 -2.68
CA ILE A 62 10.13 -3.04 -1.90
C ILE A 62 9.77 -4.47 -2.35
N GLY A 63 8.47 -4.77 -2.44
CA GLY A 63 7.97 -6.10 -2.80
C GLY A 63 8.34 -6.52 -4.22
N SER A 64 8.40 -5.55 -5.15
CA SER A 64 8.77 -5.77 -6.56
C SER A 64 10.26 -6.09 -6.75
N ALA A 65 11.11 -5.76 -5.77
CA ALA A 65 12.55 -5.99 -5.85
C ALA A 65 12.94 -7.49 -5.77
N GLY A 66 11.99 -8.40 -5.48
CA GLY A 66 12.21 -9.85 -5.46
C GLY A 66 13.16 -10.33 -4.34
N ARG A 67 13.31 -9.54 -3.27
CA ARG A 67 14.18 -9.86 -2.14
C ARG A 67 13.51 -10.86 -1.20
N VAL A 68 14.27 -11.85 -0.74
CA VAL A 68 13.81 -12.81 0.28
C VAL A 68 13.50 -12.07 1.58
N GLY A 69 12.42 -12.45 2.26
CA GLY A 69 11.98 -11.86 3.52
C GLY A 69 10.95 -10.74 3.38
N ALA A 70 10.81 -10.10 2.21
CA ALA A 70 9.76 -9.11 2.00
C ALA A 70 8.38 -9.77 2.07
N THR A 71 7.56 -9.34 3.03
CA THR A 71 6.15 -9.68 3.14
C THR A 71 5.30 -8.72 2.32
N PHE A 72 4.09 -9.14 1.97
CA PHE A 72 3.17 -8.34 1.17
C PHE A 72 1.72 -8.72 1.50
N PRO A 73 0.77 -7.76 1.52
CA PRO A 73 -0.62 -8.08 1.81
C PRO A 73 -1.24 -8.98 0.72
N PRO A 74 -2.23 -9.81 1.06
CA PRO A 74 -2.97 -10.60 0.08
C PRO A 74 -3.69 -9.73 -0.95
N SER A 75 -3.85 -10.24 -2.17
CA SER A 75 -4.53 -9.54 -3.28
C SER A 75 -5.94 -9.09 -2.88
N ALA A 76 -6.72 -9.97 -2.24
CA ALA A 76 -8.06 -9.67 -1.77
C ALA A 76 -8.11 -8.50 -0.75
N THR A 77 -7.10 -8.39 0.12
CA THR A 77 -6.99 -7.28 1.08
C THR A 77 -6.70 -5.96 0.35
N LEU A 78 -5.78 -5.98 -0.62
CA LEU A 78 -5.45 -4.79 -1.41
C LEU A 78 -6.62 -4.31 -2.29
N GLU A 79 -7.38 -5.25 -2.86
CA GLU A 79 -8.59 -4.93 -3.61
C GLU A 79 -9.65 -4.28 -2.72
N ALA A 80 -9.87 -4.81 -1.51
CA ALA A 80 -10.79 -4.22 -0.55
C ALA A 80 -10.35 -2.80 -0.11
N TRP A 81 -9.06 -2.61 0.17
CA TRP A 81 -8.50 -1.29 0.50
C TRP A 81 -8.62 -0.30 -0.66
N ARG A 82 -8.33 -0.71 -1.89
CA ARG A 82 -8.51 0.13 -3.09
C ARG A 82 -9.94 0.61 -3.20
N ASP A 83 -10.88 -0.32 -3.17
CA ASP A 83 -12.29 -0.02 -3.42
C ASP A 83 -12.84 0.91 -2.33
N ARG A 84 -12.45 0.70 -1.07
CA ARG A 84 -12.81 1.58 0.05
C ARG A 84 -12.16 2.97 -0.07
N TYR A 85 -10.85 3.05 -0.29
CA TYR A 85 -10.12 4.31 -0.39
C TYR A 85 -10.64 5.17 -1.54
N VAL A 86 -10.82 4.58 -2.74
CA VAL A 86 -11.34 5.29 -3.91
C VAL A 86 -12.77 5.79 -3.68
N ARG A 87 -13.62 4.99 -3.02
CA ARG A 87 -14.98 5.41 -2.65
C ARG A 87 -14.97 6.64 -1.74
N VAL A 88 -14.13 6.64 -0.69
CA VAL A 88 -14.01 7.77 0.24
C VAL A 88 -13.49 9.01 -0.47
N TRP A 89 -12.42 8.85 -1.26
CA TRP A 89 -11.83 9.95 -2.01
C TRP A 89 -12.83 10.57 -2.98
N ASP A 90 -13.54 9.76 -3.79
CA ASP A 90 -14.56 10.23 -4.73
C ASP A 90 -15.74 10.93 -4.02
N GLY A 91 -16.09 10.48 -2.81
CA GLY A 91 -17.20 11.01 -2.03
C GLY A 91 -16.90 12.34 -1.33
N TYR A 92 -15.64 12.64 -1.03
CA TYR A 92 -15.25 13.81 -0.24
C TYR A 92 -14.53 14.89 -1.05
N ILE A 93 -13.80 14.52 -2.10
CA ILE A 93 -12.88 15.44 -2.78
C ILE A 93 -13.57 16.71 -3.31
N ASP A 94 -14.85 16.63 -3.70
CA ASP A 94 -15.59 17.78 -4.22
C ASP A 94 -15.91 18.82 -3.11
N GLU A 95 -15.89 18.44 -1.83
CA GLU A 95 -16.01 19.37 -0.68
C GLU A 95 -14.77 20.26 -0.48
N LEU A 96 -13.63 19.83 -1.01
CA LEU A 96 -12.37 20.59 -0.99
C LEU A 96 -12.21 21.53 -2.20
N GLU A 97 -13.23 21.63 -3.05
CA GLU A 97 -13.26 22.50 -4.24
C GLU A 97 -12.00 22.43 -5.12
N PRO A 98 -11.52 21.23 -5.53
CA PRO A 98 -10.34 21.09 -6.37
C PRO A 98 -10.57 21.60 -7.80
N ASP A 99 -9.48 21.93 -8.49
CA ASP A 99 -9.51 22.07 -9.94
C ASP A 99 -9.88 20.73 -10.62
N GLU A 100 -10.66 20.78 -11.71
CA GLU A 100 -11.14 19.58 -12.41
C GLU A 100 -9.99 18.69 -12.92
N ASP A 101 -8.92 19.30 -13.41
CA ASP A 101 -7.72 18.60 -13.88
C ASP A 101 -6.99 17.91 -12.72
N TYR A 102 -6.83 18.60 -11.58
CA TYR A 102 -6.25 17.99 -10.37
C TYR A 102 -7.05 16.78 -9.92
N ARG A 103 -8.39 16.88 -9.89
CA ARG A 103 -9.26 15.77 -9.51
C ARG A 103 -9.05 14.55 -10.42
N LYS A 104 -9.01 14.75 -11.74
CA LYS A 104 -8.79 13.65 -12.70
C LYS A 104 -7.41 13.02 -12.53
N ASP A 105 -6.36 13.85 -12.52
CA ASP A 105 -4.98 13.39 -12.44
C ASP A 105 -4.71 12.68 -11.12
N ARG A 106 -5.16 13.25 -9.99
CA ARG A 106 -4.97 12.65 -8.68
C ARG A 106 -5.69 11.32 -8.54
N ARG A 107 -6.93 11.23 -9.03
CA ARG A 107 -7.69 9.96 -9.03
C ARG A 107 -6.98 8.89 -9.85
N GLN A 108 -6.43 9.25 -11.01
CA GLN A 108 -5.66 8.33 -11.83
C GLN A 108 -4.42 7.81 -11.09
N VAL A 109 -3.68 8.70 -10.42
CA VAL A 109 -2.51 8.31 -9.60
C VAL A 109 -2.92 7.31 -8.53
N ILE A 110 -3.95 7.63 -7.72
CA ILE A 110 -4.45 6.75 -6.65
C ILE A 110 -4.79 5.35 -7.20
N VAL A 111 -5.61 5.28 -8.25
CA VAL A 111 -6.03 3.99 -8.83
C VAL A 111 -4.82 3.23 -9.35
N SER A 112 -3.90 3.89 -10.05
CA SER A 112 -2.69 3.24 -10.58
C SER A 112 -1.77 2.70 -9.49
N THR A 113 -1.67 3.37 -8.33
CA THR A 113 -0.89 2.91 -7.19
C THR A 113 -1.47 1.61 -6.62
N PHE A 114 -2.78 1.56 -6.41
CA PHE A 114 -3.44 0.34 -5.94
C PHE A 114 -3.40 -0.79 -6.96
N ASP A 115 -3.61 -0.51 -8.24
CA ASP A 115 -3.58 -1.53 -9.30
C ASP A 115 -2.19 -2.17 -9.44
N ARG A 116 -1.11 -1.37 -9.32
CA ARG A 116 0.26 -1.90 -9.25
C ARG A 116 0.45 -2.85 -8.06
N ALA A 117 -0.04 -2.47 -6.88
CA ALA A 117 0.07 -3.30 -5.69
C ALA A 117 -0.73 -4.61 -5.82
N VAL A 118 -1.97 -4.54 -6.31
CA VAL A 118 -2.84 -5.70 -6.54
C VAL A 118 -2.22 -6.65 -7.56
N ALA A 119 -1.68 -6.14 -8.67
CA ALA A 119 -0.99 -6.96 -9.67
C ALA A 119 0.19 -7.71 -9.07
N LEU A 120 1.03 -7.03 -8.27
CA LEU A 120 2.16 -7.65 -7.59
C LEU A 120 1.70 -8.73 -6.60
N ALA A 121 0.63 -8.51 -5.84
CA ALA A 121 0.09 -9.53 -4.93
C ALA A 121 -0.39 -10.77 -5.69
N HIS A 122 -1.13 -10.60 -6.79
CA HIS A 122 -1.56 -11.71 -7.65
C HIS A 122 -0.39 -12.51 -8.23
N GLU A 123 0.71 -11.85 -8.60
CA GLU A 123 1.92 -12.54 -9.07
C GLU A 123 2.60 -13.37 -7.97
N ARG A 124 2.53 -12.92 -6.72
CA ARG A 124 3.16 -13.58 -5.57
C ARG A 124 2.34 -14.73 -4.99
N GLU A 125 1.04 -14.77 -5.28
CA GLU A 125 0.11 -15.81 -4.83
C GLU A 125 0.04 -17.03 -5.77
N GLN A 126 0.64 -16.95 -6.96
CA GLN A 126 0.72 -18.01 -7.97
C GLN A 126 1.85 -19.01 -7.71
#